data_AF-A0A9E9M0G6-F1
#
_entry.id   AF-A0A9E9M0G6-F1
#
_cell.length_a   1.000
_cell.length_b   1.000
_cell.length_c   1.000
_cell.angle_alpha   90.00
_cell.angle_beta   90.00
_cell.angle_gamma   90.00
#
_symmetry.space_group_name_H-M   'P 1'
#
loop_
_entity.id
_entity.type
_entity.pdbx_description
1 polymer ?
#
loop_
_entity_poly.entity_id
_entity_poly.type
_entity_poly.pdbx_seq_one_letter_code
_entity_poly.pdbx_strand_id
1 'polypeptide(L)'
;MMKRGIFIVLAALALSACMRNVDSYNSDPYIVSTLSTYSGQKISIAEFESSIGEGGVNQCRGYSIITNPGEGGLVRYIQDAFVSELELANAYSPDSPIVLKGNVTQISLSTLTGGEWIIKMTLISNNGRSISAREQLHFKTNIVGQSACQVAGDTYFYAVQNLLRKLVSSPNFPRLLEPSSYPQPKPETTGTQSSGKQPNVQLQATEISPLETSTYSQPAAGEIVPLEVTTQTQPVSVQSTPVEVTVQPKKEISTSDCSIEKQIQRQSEK
;
A
#
# COMPACT_ATOMS: atom_id res chain seq x y z
N MET A 1 -18.49 -45.92 26.89
CA MET A 1 -18.87 -44.51 27.17
C MET A 1 -17.75 -43.50 26.90
N MET A 2 -16.46 -43.87 26.99
CA MET A 2 -15.30 -42.99 26.79
C MET A 2 -15.13 -42.40 25.36
N LYS A 3 -15.63 -43.08 24.32
CA LYS A 3 -15.54 -42.63 22.92
C LYS A 3 -16.43 -41.42 22.59
N ARG A 4 -17.54 -41.21 23.31
CA ARG A 4 -18.45 -40.06 23.09
C ARG A 4 -17.89 -38.77 23.69
N GLY A 5 -17.17 -38.86 24.82
CA GLY A 5 -16.51 -37.71 25.43
C GLY A 5 -15.36 -37.16 24.58
N ILE A 6 -14.58 -38.04 23.96
CA ILE A 6 -13.46 -37.64 23.09
C ILE A 6 -13.96 -36.86 21.86
N PHE A 7 -15.07 -37.27 21.25
CA PHE A 7 -15.65 -36.54 20.10
C PHE A 7 -16.14 -35.13 20.47
N ILE A 8 -16.68 -34.94 21.66
CA ILE A 8 -17.17 -33.62 22.13
C ILE A 8 -15.98 -32.69 22.40
N VAL A 9 -14.90 -33.20 23.00
CA VAL A 9 -13.67 -32.42 23.24
C VAL A 9 -12.99 -32.06 21.92
N LEU A 10 -12.91 -32.99 20.96
CA LEU A 10 -12.30 -32.72 19.65
C LEU A 10 -13.10 -31.69 18.83
N ALA A 11 -14.43 -31.70 18.92
CA ALA A 11 -15.30 -30.72 18.28
C ALA A 11 -15.20 -29.33 18.94
N ALA A 12 -15.03 -29.26 20.26
CA ALA A 12 -14.85 -28.00 20.98
C ALA A 12 -13.51 -27.31 20.65
N LEU A 13 -12.43 -28.09 20.43
CA LEU A 13 -11.14 -27.54 20.00
C LEU A 13 -11.12 -27.06 18.53
N ALA A 14 -12.01 -27.58 17.67
CA ALA A 14 -12.07 -27.17 16.27
C ALA A 14 -12.73 -25.80 16.04
N LEU A 15 -13.38 -25.22 17.07
CA LEU A 15 -14.14 -23.96 16.95
C LEU A 15 -13.36 -22.71 17.39
N SER A 16 -12.12 -22.84 17.90
CA SER A 16 -11.34 -21.69 18.37
C SER A 16 -10.32 -21.16 17.35
N ALA A 17 -10.62 -21.24 16.05
CA ALA A 17 -9.86 -20.52 15.04
C ALA A 17 -10.33 -19.05 15.02
N CYS A 18 -9.76 -18.22 15.89
CA CYS A 18 -9.94 -16.77 15.78
C CYS A 18 -9.29 -16.28 14.49
N MET A 19 -10.11 -16.03 13.47
CA MET A 19 -9.67 -15.31 12.28
C MET A 19 -9.42 -13.86 12.71
N ARG A 20 -8.15 -13.47 12.80
CA ARG A 20 -7.78 -12.07 13.06
C ARG A 20 -7.96 -11.29 11.77
N ASN A 21 -9.01 -10.49 11.71
CA ASN A 21 -9.14 -9.46 10.69
C ASN A 21 -8.08 -8.37 10.97
N VAL A 22 -7.40 -7.88 9.95
CA VAL A 22 -6.60 -6.64 10.09
C VAL A 22 -7.59 -5.49 10.16
N ASP A 23 -7.25 -4.46 10.92
CA ASP A 23 -8.08 -3.27 11.03
C ASP A 23 -8.26 -2.61 9.65
N SER A 24 -9.46 -2.09 9.40
CA SER A 24 -9.71 -1.20 8.26
C SER A 24 -8.72 -0.04 8.28
N TYR A 25 -8.42 0.53 7.09
CA TYR A 25 -7.55 1.71 7.00
C TYR A 25 -7.94 2.79 8.02
N ASN A 26 -6.95 3.30 8.76
CA ASN A 26 -7.13 4.40 9.71
C ASN A 26 -6.55 5.68 9.12
N SER A 27 -7.37 6.71 9.02
CA SER A 27 -6.98 7.96 8.36
C SER A 27 -5.89 8.74 9.08
N ASP A 28 -5.12 9.47 8.27
CA ASP A 28 -4.06 10.35 8.71
C ASP A 28 -4.58 11.80 8.77
N PRO A 29 -4.64 12.43 9.97
CA PRO A 29 -5.15 13.79 10.13
C PRO A 29 -4.42 14.85 9.27
N TYR A 30 -3.13 14.64 8.98
CA TYR A 30 -2.37 15.52 8.12
C TYR A 30 -2.81 15.41 6.65
N ILE A 31 -3.11 14.19 6.18
CA ILE A 31 -3.63 13.99 4.82
C ILE A 31 -5.02 14.61 4.72
N VAL A 32 -5.92 14.33 5.67
CA VAL A 32 -7.27 14.90 5.70
C VAL A 32 -7.24 16.43 5.71
N SER A 33 -6.42 17.03 6.57
CA SER A 33 -6.30 18.50 6.65
C SER A 33 -5.70 19.11 5.39
N THR A 34 -4.79 18.41 4.71
CA THR A 34 -4.25 18.88 3.42
C THR A 34 -5.33 18.82 2.34
N LEU A 35 -6.06 17.70 2.25
CA LEU A 35 -7.10 17.49 1.25
C LEU A 35 -8.33 18.38 1.45
N SER A 36 -8.66 18.74 2.70
CA SER A 36 -9.81 19.60 3.01
C SER A 36 -9.66 21.02 2.46
N THR A 37 -8.43 21.47 2.20
CA THR A 37 -8.14 22.72 1.47
C THR A 37 -8.70 22.70 0.04
N TYR A 38 -8.97 21.51 -0.50
CA TYR A 38 -9.59 21.28 -1.81
C TYR A 38 -11.05 20.84 -1.73
N SER A 39 -11.72 20.90 -0.57
CA SER A 39 -13.12 20.43 -0.39
C SER A 39 -14.15 21.07 -1.34
N GLY A 40 -13.85 22.25 -1.90
CA GLY A 40 -14.64 22.88 -2.96
C GLY A 40 -14.52 22.23 -4.35
N GLN A 41 -13.54 21.34 -4.54
CA GLN A 41 -13.32 20.54 -5.73
C GLN A 41 -13.59 19.08 -5.37
N LYS A 42 -14.67 18.53 -5.91
CA LYS A 42 -14.94 17.10 -5.76
C LYS A 42 -13.98 16.32 -6.64
N ILE A 43 -13.62 15.12 -6.19
CA ILE A 43 -12.64 14.22 -6.81
C ILE A 43 -13.26 12.82 -6.84
N SER A 44 -13.19 12.16 -7.99
CA SER A 44 -13.51 10.74 -8.14
C SER A 44 -12.21 9.95 -8.31
N ILE A 45 -12.23 8.71 -7.84
CA ILE A 45 -11.11 7.78 -7.93
C ILE A 45 -11.49 6.65 -8.88
N ALA A 46 -10.78 6.55 -10.00
CA ALA A 46 -10.85 5.39 -10.89
C ALA A 46 -10.08 4.21 -10.28
N GLU A 47 -10.31 3.00 -10.80
CA GLU A 47 -9.61 1.80 -10.36
C GLU A 47 -8.08 1.95 -10.50
N PHE A 48 -7.37 1.58 -9.45
CA PHE A 48 -5.92 1.62 -9.44
C PHE A 48 -5.35 0.42 -10.18
N GLU A 49 -4.41 0.68 -11.09
CA GLU A 49 -3.77 -0.33 -11.90
C GLU A 49 -2.40 -0.70 -11.33
N SER A 50 -1.93 -1.89 -11.67
CA SER A 50 -0.64 -2.42 -11.26
C SER A 50 0.22 -2.77 -12.46
N SER A 51 1.37 -2.12 -12.60
CA SER A 51 2.34 -2.39 -13.68
C SER A 51 3.37 -3.47 -13.29
N ILE A 52 3.25 -4.05 -12.09
CA ILE A 52 4.16 -5.07 -11.53
C ILE A 52 3.76 -6.52 -11.86
N GLY A 53 2.68 -6.73 -12.61
CA GLY A 53 2.09 -8.06 -12.85
C GLY A 53 1.49 -8.67 -11.58
N GLU A 54 0.76 -9.79 -11.69
CA GLU A 54 0.07 -10.46 -10.57
C GLU A 54 1.01 -11.03 -9.47
N GLY A 55 2.33 -10.80 -9.57
CA GLY A 55 3.38 -11.33 -8.69
C GLY A 55 3.93 -10.38 -7.63
N GLY A 56 3.42 -9.15 -7.54
CA GLY A 56 4.11 -7.99 -6.95
C GLY A 56 4.74 -8.16 -5.56
N VAL A 57 4.15 -8.95 -4.67
CA VAL A 57 4.78 -9.39 -3.42
C VAL A 57 3.89 -10.50 -2.88
N ASN A 58 4.17 -11.76 -3.22
CA ASN A 58 3.28 -12.86 -2.84
C ASN A 58 3.83 -13.78 -1.73
N GLN A 59 5.12 -13.69 -1.39
CA GLN A 59 5.71 -14.55 -0.33
C GLN A 59 6.61 -13.78 0.64
N CYS A 60 6.22 -13.76 1.92
CA CYS A 60 7.05 -13.27 3.01
C CYS A 60 7.72 -14.50 3.63
N ARG A 61 8.98 -14.76 3.26
CA ARG A 61 9.79 -15.88 3.78
C ARG A 61 9.07 -17.25 3.68
N GLY A 62 8.39 -17.51 2.58
CA GLY A 62 7.66 -18.77 2.35
C GLY A 62 6.30 -18.86 3.07
N TYR A 63 5.92 -17.85 3.85
CA TYR A 63 4.54 -17.63 4.26
C TYR A 63 3.83 -16.83 3.16
N SER A 64 2.55 -17.13 2.90
CA SER A 64 1.71 -16.28 2.07
C SER A 64 1.82 -14.85 2.57
N ILE A 65 2.07 -13.90 1.68
CA ILE A 65 2.06 -12.49 2.07
C ILE A 65 0.70 -12.17 2.66
N ILE A 66 0.73 -11.73 3.92
CA ILE A 66 0.21 -10.43 4.37
C ILE A 66 -0.91 -9.88 3.48
N THR A 67 -1.94 -10.70 3.30
CA THR A 67 -3.23 -10.24 2.82
C THR A 67 -4.06 -10.05 4.06
N ASN A 68 -4.25 -8.80 4.47
CA ASN A 68 -5.57 -8.36 4.91
C ASN A 68 -5.62 -6.81 5.00
N PRO A 69 -6.77 -6.14 4.75
CA PRO A 69 -8.11 -6.72 4.62
C PRO A 69 -8.99 -6.14 3.50
N GLY A 70 -9.16 -6.90 2.41
CA GLY A 70 -10.11 -6.63 1.32
C GLY A 70 -9.86 -7.57 0.13
N GLU A 71 -10.90 -7.88 -0.65
CA GLU A 71 -10.83 -8.86 -1.78
C GLU A 71 -9.93 -8.42 -2.95
N GLY A 72 -9.26 -7.26 -2.89
CA GLY A 72 -8.48 -6.69 -4.01
C GLY A 72 -6.96 -6.55 -3.81
N GLY A 73 -6.37 -7.05 -2.72
CA GLY A 73 -4.92 -7.04 -2.51
C GLY A 73 -4.30 -5.67 -2.17
N LEU A 74 -2.96 -5.57 -2.23
CA LEU A 74 -2.20 -4.40 -1.75
C LEU A 74 -2.49 -3.12 -2.56
N VAL A 75 -2.68 -3.22 -3.88
CA VAL A 75 -3.01 -2.06 -4.72
C VAL A 75 -4.39 -1.51 -4.37
N ARG A 76 -5.37 -2.41 -4.18
CA ARG A 76 -6.71 -2.01 -3.75
C ARG A 76 -6.68 -1.34 -2.38
N TYR A 77 -5.86 -1.84 -1.45
CA TYR A 77 -5.69 -1.21 -0.15
C TYR A 77 -5.24 0.27 -0.27
N ILE A 78 -4.30 0.58 -1.18
CA ILE A 78 -3.89 1.98 -1.43
C ILE A 78 -5.06 2.81 -1.97
N GLN A 79 -5.86 2.24 -2.88
CA GLN A 79 -7.04 2.91 -3.43
C GLN A 79 -8.08 3.22 -2.34
N ASP A 80 -8.44 2.21 -1.54
CA ASP A 80 -9.44 2.34 -0.46
C ASP A 80 -8.97 3.33 0.60
N ALA A 81 -7.67 3.31 0.94
CA ALA A 81 -7.06 4.32 1.80
C ALA A 81 -7.24 5.74 1.24
N PHE A 82 -6.92 5.95 -0.04
CA PHE A 82 -7.03 7.28 -0.63
C PHE A 82 -8.48 7.78 -0.74
N VAL A 83 -9.43 6.90 -1.06
CA VAL A 83 -10.87 7.21 -1.02
C VAL A 83 -11.30 7.61 0.38
N SER A 84 -10.90 6.84 1.40
CA SER A 84 -11.23 7.14 2.81
C SER A 84 -10.76 8.53 3.24
N GLU A 85 -9.53 8.91 2.84
CA GLU A 85 -9.00 10.25 3.14
C GLU A 85 -9.77 11.37 2.43
N LEU A 86 -10.17 11.15 1.17
CA LEU A 86 -10.97 12.11 0.41
C LEU A 86 -12.39 12.26 0.97
N GLU A 87 -13.00 11.17 1.44
CA GLU A 87 -14.32 11.18 2.08
C GLU A 87 -14.28 11.99 3.37
N LEU A 88 -13.32 11.72 4.26
CA LEU A 88 -13.14 12.47 5.50
C LEU A 88 -12.79 13.94 5.26
N ALA A 89 -12.06 14.24 4.19
CA ALA A 89 -11.75 15.60 3.78
C ALA A 89 -12.93 16.34 3.11
N ASN A 90 -14.08 15.69 2.94
CA ASN A 90 -15.22 16.18 2.15
C ASN A 90 -14.81 16.59 0.72
N ALA A 91 -13.83 15.90 0.14
CA ALA A 91 -13.34 16.12 -1.22
C ALA A 91 -13.75 14.99 -2.19
N TYR A 92 -14.29 13.87 -1.71
CA TYR A 92 -14.74 12.77 -2.57
C TYR A 92 -16.13 13.01 -3.19
N SER A 93 -16.30 12.61 -4.45
CA SER A 93 -17.61 12.36 -5.08
C SER A 93 -17.41 11.37 -6.24
N PRO A 94 -18.18 10.27 -6.32
CA PRO A 94 -18.07 9.31 -7.42
C PRO A 94 -18.39 9.94 -8.79
N ASP A 95 -19.28 10.94 -8.84
CA ASP A 95 -19.71 11.62 -10.06
C ASP A 95 -18.87 12.87 -10.40
N SER A 96 -17.71 13.03 -9.74
CA SER A 96 -16.83 14.16 -9.97
C SER A 96 -16.28 14.19 -11.41
N PRO A 97 -16.23 15.37 -12.07
CA PRO A 97 -15.56 15.53 -13.36
C PRO A 97 -14.03 15.48 -13.27
N ILE A 98 -13.45 15.67 -12.08
CA ILE A 98 -12.03 15.49 -11.80
C ILE A 98 -11.85 14.04 -11.40
N VAL A 99 -11.19 13.25 -12.26
CA VAL A 99 -10.97 11.81 -12.06
C VAL A 99 -9.48 11.58 -11.88
N LEU A 100 -9.09 10.97 -10.76
CA LEU A 100 -7.72 10.53 -10.52
C LEU A 100 -7.61 9.00 -10.63
N LYS A 101 -6.53 8.53 -11.26
CA LYS A 101 -6.17 7.11 -11.38
C LYS A 101 -4.77 6.89 -10.84
N GLY A 102 -4.60 5.86 -10.01
CA GLY A 102 -3.30 5.41 -9.53
C GLY A 102 -2.72 4.33 -10.45
N ASN A 103 -1.45 4.45 -10.82
CA ASN A 103 -0.67 3.38 -11.42
C ASN A 103 0.47 3.01 -10.47
N VAL A 104 0.39 1.83 -9.86
CA VAL A 104 1.39 1.32 -8.94
C VAL A 104 2.46 0.57 -9.75
N THR A 105 3.67 1.11 -9.77
CA THR A 105 4.80 0.60 -10.57
C THR A 105 5.80 -0.21 -9.75
N GLN A 106 5.72 -0.15 -8.42
CA GLN A 106 6.51 -1.00 -7.54
C GLN A 106 5.80 -1.19 -6.22
N ILE A 107 5.75 -2.44 -5.75
CA ILE A 107 5.58 -2.79 -4.34
C ILE A 107 6.64 -3.85 -4.05
N SER A 108 7.48 -3.64 -3.05
CA SER A 108 8.46 -4.65 -2.64
C SER A 108 8.64 -4.68 -1.14
N LEU A 109 8.77 -5.90 -0.61
CA LEU A 109 8.97 -6.19 0.80
C LEU A 109 10.32 -6.90 0.98
N SER A 110 11.18 -6.33 1.82
CA SER A 110 12.33 -7.05 2.37
C SER A 110 12.10 -7.33 3.85
N THR A 111 12.38 -8.57 4.28
CA THR A 111 12.36 -8.91 5.71
C THR A 111 13.62 -9.64 6.17
N LEU A 112 14.48 -10.15 5.27
CA LEU A 112 15.59 -11.05 5.61
C LEU A 112 16.74 -10.36 6.34
N THR A 113 17.19 -9.23 5.82
CA THR A 113 18.33 -8.44 6.33
C THR A 113 17.89 -7.22 7.15
N GLY A 114 16.58 -7.06 7.34
CA GLY A 114 15.92 -5.88 7.88
C GLY A 114 14.50 -5.81 7.32
N GLY A 115 13.62 -5.04 7.96
CA GLY A 115 12.27 -4.78 7.44
C GLY A 115 12.26 -3.57 6.53
N GLU A 116 11.78 -3.71 5.31
CA GLU A 116 11.63 -2.61 4.36
C GLU A 116 10.41 -2.78 3.46
N TRP A 117 9.65 -1.69 3.30
CA TRP A 117 8.66 -1.52 2.24
C TRP A 117 9.15 -0.47 1.24
N ILE A 118 9.07 -0.77 -0.05
CA ILE A 118 9.22 0.22 -1.12
C ILE A 118 7.94 0.22 -1.95
N ILE A 119 7.34 1.40 -2.10
CA ILE A 119 6.15 1.61 -2.93
C ILE A 119 6.44 2.74 -3.92
N LYS A 120 6.14 2.53 -5.20
CA LYS A 120 6.16 3.57 -6.23
C LYS A 120 4.81 3.65 -6.90
N MET A 121 4.27 4.87 -6.98
CA MET A 121 2.99 5.11 -7.61
C MET A 121 3.02 6.42 -8.40
N THR A 122 2.36 6.40 -9.55
CA THR A 122 2.05 7.58 -10.34
C THR A 122 0.56 7.84 -10.25
N LEU A 123 0.18 9.03 -9.80
CA LEU A 123 -1.20 9.51 -9.78
C LEU A 123 -1.44 10.34 -11.03
N ILE A 124 -2.45 9.98 -11.80
CA ILE A 124 -2.76 10.52 -13.13
C ILE A 124 -4.15 11.15 -13.07
N SER A 125 -4.29 12.36 -13.59
CA SER A 125 -5.58 13.02 -13.75
C SER A 125 -6.12 12.87 -15.16
N ASN A 126 -7.44 12.87 -15.31
CA ASN A 126 -8.10 12.95 -16.61
C ASN A 126 -7.82 14.25 -17.38
N ASN A 127 -7.17 15.24 -16.77
CA ASN A 127 -6.64 16.41 -17.47
C ASN A 127 -5.28 16.18 -18.17
N GLY A 128 -4.74 14.95 -18.11
CA GLY A 128 -3.48 14.56 -18.74
C GLY A 128 -2.22 14.85 -17.92
N ARG A 129 -2.36 15.43 -16.73
CA ARG A 129 -1.23 15.66 -15.81
C ARG A 129 -1.06 14.48 -14.86
N SER A 130 0.16 14.31 -14.36
CA SER A 130 0.50 13.26 -13.42
C SER A 130 1.55 13.70 -12.43
N ILE A 131 1.54 13.12 -11.23
CA ILE A 131 2.64 13.21 -10.26
C ILE A 131 3.07 11.79 -9.88
N SER A 132 4.33 11.62 -9.50
CA SER A 132 4.83 10.33 -9.01
C SER A 132 5.42 10.50 -7.61
N ALA A 133 5.24 9.47 -6.78
CA ALA A 133 5.85 9.39 -5.46
C ALA A 133 6.50 8.03 -5.26
N ARG A 134 7.57 8.04 -4.47
CA ARG A 134 8.25 6.85 -3.96
C ARG A 134 8.27 6.91 -2.43
N GLU A 135 7.78 5.85 -1.81
CA GLU A 135 7.94 5.60 -0.38
C GLU A 135 8.95 4.48 -0.16
N GLN A 136 9.79 4.67 0.87
CA GLN A 136 10.72 3.68 1.36
C GLN A 136 10.69 3.73 2.89
N LEU A 137 9.99 2.77 3.49
CA LEU A 137 9.80 2.68 4.93
C LEU A 137 10.65 1.54 5.48
N HIS A 138 11.54 1.87 6.42
CA HIS A 138 12.30 0.88 7.18
C HIS A 138 11.60 0.55 8.49
N PHE A 139 11.64 -0.72 8.90
CA PHE A 139 11.08 -1.17 10.17
C PHE A 139 11.93 -2.27 10.80
N LYS A 140 11.86 -2.38 12.12
CA LYS A 140 12.52 -3.46 12.86
C LYS A 140 11.76 -4.76 12.63
N THR A 141 12.45 -5.77 12.13
CA THR A 141 11.88 -7.09 11.86
C THR A 141 12.12 -8.07 13.03
N ASN A 142 11.58 -9.28 12.90
CA ASN A 142 11.77 -10.38 13.84
C ASN A 142 12.62 -11.51 13.20
N ILE A 143 13.31 -12.28 14.04
CA ILE A 143 14.05 -13.48 13.60
C ILE A 143 13.07 -14.59 13.20
N VAL A 144 11.95 -14.70 13.94
CA VAL A 144 10.87 -15.66 13.66
C VAL A 144 10.08 -15.22 12.44
N GLY A 145 10.07 -16.04 11.39
CA GLY A 145 9.48 -15.72 10.08
C GLY A 145 8.01 -15.29 10.17
N GLN A 146 7.18 -16.03 10.91
CA GLN A 146 5.76 -15.69 11.09
C GLN A 146 5.57 -14.31 11.74
N SER A 147 6.30 -14.02 12.82
CA SER A 147 6.25 -12.72 13.48
C SER A 147 6.80 -11.59 12.59
N ALA A 148 7.84 -11.86 11.80
CA ALA A 148 8.37 -10.89 10.83
C ALA A 148 7.33 -10.52 9.77
N CYS A 149 6.55 -11.50 9.29
CA CYS A 149 5.49 -11.26 8.32
C CYS A 149 4.30 -10.53 8.94
N GLN A 150 3.95 -10.82 10.19
CA GLN A 150 2.93 -10.05 10.90
C GLN A 150 3.34 -8.57 11.03
N VAL A 151 4.55 -8.31 11.52
CA VAL A 151 5.07 -6.94 11.65
C VAL A 151 5.11 -6.23 10.29
N ALA A 152 5.52 -6.94 9.23
CA ALA A 152 5.51 -6.37 7.89
C ALA A 152 4.09 -5.98 7.42
N GLY A 153 3.05 -6.69 7.86
CA GLY A 153 1.67 -6.31 7.57
C GLY A 153 1.21 -5.08 8.31
N ASP A 154 1.47 -5.07 9.62
CA ASP A 154 1.13 -3.94 10.46
C ASP A 154 1.85 -2.65 9.99
N THR A 155 3.02 -2.78 9.34
CA THR A 155 3.78 -1.63 8.82
C THR A 155 3.42 -1.19 7.42
N TYR A 156 2.71 -2.01 6.63
CA TYR A 156 2.29 -1.64 5.28
C TYR A 156 1.39 -0.39 5.31
N PHE A 157 0.50 -0.34 6.30
CA PHE A 157 -0.33 0.83 6.62
C PHE A 157 0.46 2.14 6.68
N TYR A 158 1.56 2.17 7.44
CA TYR A 158 2.39 3.38 7.55
C TYR A 158 3.08 3.75 6.24
N ALA A 159 3.48 2.75 5.43
CA ALA A 159 4.06 3.01 4.12
C ALA A 159 3.02 3.65 3.18
N VAL A 160 1.75 3.21 3.24
CA VAL A 160 0.66 3.82 2.47
C VAL A 160 0.39 5.26 2.92
N GLN A 161 0.30 5.52 4.23
CA GLN A 161 0.13 6.88 4.73
C GLN A 161 1.26 7.82 4.27
N ASN A 162 2.52 7.38 4.39
CA ASN A 162 3.65 8.20 3.95
C ASN A 162 3.63 8.45 2.43
N LEU A 163 3.26 7.43 1.64
CA LEU A 163 3.11 7.57 0.19
C LEU A 163 2.03 8.61 -0.16
N LEU A 164 0.84 8.48 0.43
CA LEU A 164 -0.27 9.40 0.19
C LEU A 164 0.08 10.82 0.64
N ARG A 165 0.74 10.97 1.80
CA ARG A 165 1.26 12.26 2.28
C ARG A 165 2.17 12.91 1.24
N LYS A 166 3.14 12.18 0.68
CA LYS A 166 4.03 12.69 -0.37
C LYS A 166 3.28 13.15 -1.62
N LEU A 167 2.22 12.45 -1.99
CA LEU A 167 1.40 12.80 -3.16
C LEU A 167 0.60 14.07 -2.91
N VAL A 168 -0.18 14.13 -1.83
CA VAL A 168 -1.09 15.25 -1.55
C VAL A 168 -0.35 16.53 -1.16
N SER A 169 0.83 16.41 -0.56
CA SER A 169 1.70 17.55 -0.23
C SER A 169 2.59 17.99 -1.39
N SER A 170 2.51 17.33 -2.55
CA SER A 170 3.26 17.75 -3.73
C SER A 170 2.78 19.13 -4.19
N PRO A 171 3.69 20.09 -4.50
CA PRO A 171 3.28 21.38 -5.07
C PRO A 171 2.59 21.24 -6.43
N ASN A 172 2.72 20.08 -7.09
CA ASN A 172 2.03 19.75 -8.33
C ASN A 172 0.68 19.03 -8.12
N PHE A 173 0.28 18.72 -6.88
CA PHE A 173 -1.02 18.10 -6.63
C PHE A 173 -2.21 18.98 -7.07
N PRO A 174 -2.25 20.30 -6.79
CA PRO A 174 -3.35 21.17 -7.26
C PRO A 174 -3.52 21.14 -8.78
N ARG A 175 -2.40 20.97 -9.50
CA ARG A 175 -2.38 20.90 -10.96
C ARG A 175 -3.13 19.68 -11.51
N LEU A 176 -3.29 18.62 -10.73
CA LEU A 176 -4.11 17.46 -11.08
C LEU A 176 -5.60 17.73 -10.99
N LEU A 177 -6.00 18.74 -10.19
CA LEU A 177 -7.40 19.06 -9.92
C LEU A 177 -7.97 20.10 -10.88
N GLU A 178 -7.11 20.74 -11.68
CA GLU A 178 -7.56 21.67 -12.71
C GLU A 178 -8.48 20.96 -13.72
N PRO A 179 -9.61 21.58 -14.12
CA PRO A 179 -10.48 21.03 -15.16
C PRO A 179 -9.69 20.72 -16.43
N SER A 180 -10.01 19.60 -17.09
CA SER A 180 -9.41 19.28 -18.38
C SER A 180 -9.72 20.38 -19.40
N SER A 181 -8.69 21.01 -19.98
CA SER A 181 -8.86 21.97 -21.08
C SER A 181 -9.36 21.32 -22.38
N TYR A 182 -9.46 19.99 -22.41
CA TYR A 182 -9.99 19.22 -23.53
C TYR A 182 -11.40 18.71 -23.18
N PRO A 183 -12.44 19.11 -23.95
CA PRO A 183 -13.78 18.56 -23.79
C PRO A 183 -13.71 17.04 -23.92
N GLN A 184 -13.93 16.32 -22.81
CA GLN A 184 -13.99 14.88 -22.87
C GLN A 184 -15.25 14.48 -23.68
N PRO A 185 -15.13 13.57 -24.65
CA PRO A 185 -16.31 13.08 -25.36
C PRO A 185 -17.28 12.48 -24.36
N LYS A 186 -18.51 12.98 -24.38
CA LYS A 186 -19.60 12.52 -23.51
C LYS A 186 -19.72 10.99 -23.64
N PRO A 187 -19.81 10.21 -22.55
CA PRO A 187 -20.01 8.77 -22.66
C PRO A 187 -21.28 8.53 -23.47
N GLU A 188 -21.08 7.97 -24.66
CA GLU A 188 -22.13 7.74 -25.63
C GLU A 188 -23.07 6.70 -25.02
N THR A 189 -24.28 7.14 -24.67
CA THR A 189 -25.33 6.26 -24.17
C THR A 189 -25.58 5.21 -25.25
N THR A 190 -25.11 3.99 -25.01
CA THR A 190 -25.18 2.88 -25.96
C THR A 190 -26.63 2.56 -26.27
N GLY A 191 -27.14 3.17 -27.34
CA GLY A 191 -28.34 2.74 -28.02
C GLY A 191 -28.03 1.46 -28.80
N THR A 192 -28.79 0.42 -28.49
CA THR A 192 -28.94 -0.81 -29.26
C THR A 192 -29.03 -0.57 -30.78
N GLN A 193 -28.13 -1.18 -31.56
CA GLN A 193 -28.34 -1.60 -32.97
C GLN A 193 -27.20 -2.55 -33.37
N SER A 194 -27.45 -3.86 -33.50
CA SER A 194 -27.95 -4.55 -34.70
C SER A 194 -26.87 -4.85 -35.76
N SER A 195 -26.42 -6.12 -35.75
CA SER A 195 -26.15 -6.99 -36.90
C SER A 195 -25.66 -6.36 -38.22
N GLY A 196 -24.39 -6.56 -38.56
CA GLY A 196 -23.85 -6.23 -39.88
C GLY A 196 -22.41 -6.69 -40.13
N LYS A 197 -22.24 -7.95 -40.52
CA LYS A 197 -21.30 -8.48 -41.53
C LYS A 197 -19.83 -7.98 -41.54
N GLN A 198 -18.93 -8.83 -41.03
CA GLN A 198 -17.48 -8.80 -41.27
C GLN A 198 -17.12 -8.88 -42.77
N PRO A 199 -16.13 -8.11 -43.23
CA PRO A 199 -15.22 -8.51 -44.28
C PRO A 199 -13.86 -8.93 -43.72
N ASN A 200 -13.39 -10.03 -44.27
CA ASN A 200 -12.12 -10.71 -44.08
C ASN A 200 -10.95 -9.83 -44.56
N VAL A 201 -9.98 -9.50 -43.71
CA VAL A 201 -8.71 -8.88 -44.12
C VAL A 201 -7.56 -9.79 -43.68
N GLN A 202 -6.86 -10.32 -44.68
CA GLN A 202 -5.70 -11.18 -44.55
C GLN A 202 -4.54 -10.44 -43.88
N LEU A 203 -3.94 -11.07 -42.85
CA LEU A 203 -2.64 -10.68 -42.33
C LEU A 203 -1.56 -11.04 -43.35
N GLN A 204 -0.86 -10.04 -43.87
CA GLN A 204 0.46 -10.23 -44.47
C GLN A 204 1.51 -9.95 -43.39
N ALA A 205 2.30 -10.98 -43.08
CA ALA A 205 3.46 -10.87 -42.21
C ALA A 205 4.62 -10.24 -43.00
N THR A 206 5.12 -9.11 -42.52
CA THR A 206 6.34 -8.49 -43.06
C THR A 206 7.51 -8.85 -42.16
N GLU A 207 8.52 -9.41 -42.82
CA GLU A 207 9.84 -9.83 -42.35
C GLU A 207 10.55 -8.80 -41.46
N ILE A 208 11.11 -9.26 -40.35
CA ILE A 208 11.96 -8.51 -39.42
C ILE A 208 13.42 -8.85 -39.73
N SER A 209 14.21 -7.85 -40.11
CA SER A 209 15.68 -7.96 -40.26
C SER A 209 16.40 -7.99 -38.91
N PRO A 210 17.62 -8.57 -38.82
CA PRO A 210 18.29 -8.86 -37.55
C PRO A 210 18.96 -7.64 -36.90
N LEU A 211 18.95 -7.63 -35.56
CA LEU A 211 19.71 -6.72 -34.70
C LEU A 211 21.22 -6.89 -34.93
N GLU A 212 21.93 -5.77 -35.13
CA GLU A 212 23.38 -5.70 -35.01
C GLU A 212 23.81 -5.74 -33.54
N THR A 213 24.71 -6.68 -33.24
CA THR A 213 25.44 -6.81 -31.98
C THR A 213 26.49 -5.70 -31.83
N SER A 214 26.33 -4.81 -30.86
CA SER A 214 27.39 -3.88 -30.45
C SER A 214 28.28 -4.53 -29.38
N THR A 215 29.54 -4.78 -29.75
CA THR A 215 30.66 -5.19 -28.91
C THR A 215 30.94 -4.17 -27.82
N TYR A 216 30.87 -4.58 -26.55
CA TYR A 216 31.31 -3.78 -25.41
C TYR A 216 32.75 -4.16 -25.05
N SER A 217 33.69 -3.25 -25.31
CA SER A 217 35.10 -3.36 -24.93
C SER A 217 35.28 -3.03 -23.44
N GLN A 218 35.90 -3.93 -22.69
CA GLN A 218 36.40 -3.68 -21.33
C GLN A 218 37.61 -2.72 -21.36
N PRO A 219 37.66 -1.68 -20.51
CA PRO A 219 38.90 -1.01 -20.20
C PRO A 219 39.68 -1.75 -19.09
N ALA A 220 41.00 -1.72 -19.27
CA ALA A 220 42.03 -2.39 -18.50
C ALA A 220 42.15 -1.90 -17.05
N ALA A 221 42.67 -2.79 -16.20
CA ALA A 221 43.01 -2.55 -14.81
C ALA A 221 44.02 -1.41 -14.65
N GLY A 222 43.61 -0.38 -13.91
CA GLY A 222 44.43 0.75 -13.50
C GLY A 222 44.70 0.72 -11.99
N GLU A 223 45.99 0.83 -11.69
CA GLU A 223 46.72 1.00 -10.44
C GLU A 223 45.98 1.59 -9.22
N ILE A 224 46.17 0.95 -8.07
CA ILE A 224 45.64 1.34 -6.76
C ILE A 224 46.62 2.32 -6.12
N VAL A 225 46.22 3.58 -5.93
CA VAL A 225 46.95 4.56 -5.11
C VAL A 225 46.24 4.68 -3.76
N PRO A 226 46.92 4.52 -2.61
CA PRO A 226 46.30 4.69 -1.31
C PRO A 226 46.10 6.18 -1.00
N LEU A 227 44.86 6.55 -0.69
CA LEU A 227 44.53 7.85 -0.11
C LEU A 227 44.80 7.81 1.40
N GLU A 228 45.78 8.59 1.87
CA GLU A 228 45.99 8.88 3.28
C GLU A 228 44.80 9.67 3.84
N VAL A 229 44.09 9.07 4.81
CA VAL A 229 43.06 9.73 5.60
C VAL A 229 43.72 10.35 6.82
N THR A 230 43.95 11.66 6.77
CA THR A 230 44.42 12.44 7.92
C THR A 230 43.27 12.66 8.91
N THR A 231 43.29 11.92 10.01
CA THR A 231 42.39 12.09 11.16
C THR A 231 42.78 13.37 11.92
N GLN A 232 41.93 14.40 11.88
CA GLN A 232 42.00 15.52 12.83
C GLN A 232 40.92 15.34 13.90
N THR A 233 41.38 15.00 15.10
CA THR A 233 40.58 14.94 16.32
C THR A 233 40.48 16.36 16.91
N GLN A 234 39.27 16.92 16.96
CA GLN A 234 38.96 18.07 17.81
C GLN A 234 37.99 17.64 18.92
N PRO A 235 38.27 17.94 20.20
CA PRO A 235 37.36 17.62 21.29
C PRO A 235 36.23 18.65 21.37
N VAL A 236 34.99 18.21 21.13
CA VAL A 236 33.78 18.98 21.47
C VAL A 236 33.37 18.63 22.90
N SER A 237 33.48 19.60 23.79
CA SER A 237 32.94 19.58 25.14
C SER A 237 31.41 19.66 25.09
N VAL A 238 30.72 18.55 25.40
CA VAL A 238 29.27 18.54 25.60
C VAL A 238 28.97 18.48 27.10
N GLN A 239 28.39 19.55 27.62
CA GLN A 239 27.81 19.60 28.96
C GLN A 239 26.57 18.71 29.01
N SER A 240 26.63 17.66 29.83
CA SER A 240 25.52 16.78 30.14
C SER A 240 24.68 17.36 31.27
N THR A 241 23.48 17.86 30.97
CA THR A 241 22.39 17.98 31.95
C THR A 241 21.53 16.71 31.88
N PRO A 242 21.21 16.07 33.03
CA PRO A 242 20.36 14.89 33.03
C PRO A 242 18.89 15.32 32.87
N VAL A 243 18.26 14.87 31.79
CA VAL A 243 16.79 14.90 31.64
C VAL A 243 16.22 13.66 32.32
N GLU A 244 15.57 13.87 33.45
CA GLU A 244 14.81 12.87 34.19
C GLU A 244 13.58 12.48 33.38
N VAL A 245 13.63 11.33 32.71
CA VAL A 245 12.47 10.75 32.01
C VAL A 245 11.73 9.86 33.01
N THR A 246 10.68 10.42 33.60
CA THR A 246 9.70 9.68 34.40
C THR A 246 8.97 8.68 33.52
N VAL A 247 9.35 7.41 33.62
CA VAL A 247 8.64 6.28 33.01
C VAL A 247 7.33 6.06 33.76
N GLN A 248 6.21 6.41 33.13
CA GLN A 248 4.90 6.01 33.64
C GLN A 248 4.66 4.51 33.37
N PRO A 249 4.09 3.77 34.33
CA PRO A 249 3.85 2.34 34.17
C PRO A 249 2.80 2.07 33.10
N LYS A 250 3.17 1.15 32.20
CA LYS A 250 2.33 0.52 31.17
C LYS A 250 1.07 -0.04 31.82
N LYS A 251 -0.09 0.55 31.50
CA LYS A 251 -1.40 0.01 31.85
C LYS A 251 -1.56 -1.34 31.15
N GLU A 252 -1.68 -2.42 31.93
CA GLU A 252 -2.02 -3.74 31.45
C GLU A 252 -3.33 -3.68 30.67
N ILE A 253 -3.28 -4.07 29.40
CA ILE A 253 -4.47 -4.34 28.62
C ILE A 253 -4.99 -5.69 29.10
N SER A 254 -5.99 -5.63 29.97
CA SER A 254 -6.78 -6.76 30.45
C SER A 254 -7.39 -7.51 29.27
N THR A 255 -7.13 -8.81 29.19
CA THR A 255 -7.67 -9.75 28.19
C THR A 255 -9.14 -10.14 28.44
N SER A 256 -9.95 -9.24 29.00
CA SER A 256 -11.31 -9.57 29.47
C SER A 256 -12.47 -9.15 28.55
N ASP A 257 -12.23 -8.56 27.37
CA ASP A 257 -13.32 -8.20 26.45
C ASP A 257 -13.37 -9.12 25.23
N CYS A 258 -13.58 -10.42 25.47
CA CYS A 258 -14.25 -11.27 24.50
C CYS A 258 -15.74 -11.26 24.83
N SER A 259 -16.53 -10.58 24.01
CA SER A 259 -17.96 -10.27 24.20
C SER A 259 -18.91 -11.49 24.17
N ILE A 260 -18.47 -12.66 24.63
CA ILE A 260 -19.27 -13.91 24.64
C ILE A 260 -19.88 -14.17 26.03
N GLU A 261 -19.35 -13.64 27.13
CA GLU A 261 -19.86 -13.96 28.47
C GLU A 261 -21.27 -13.43 28.76
N LYS A 262 -21.72 -12.34 28.10
CA LYS A 262 -23.09 -11.82 28.25
C LYS A 262 -24.16 -12.62 27.50
N GLN A 263 -23.79 -13.49 26.57
CA GLN A 263 -24.76 -14.31 25.82
C GLN A 263 -25.11 -15.61 26.55
N ILE A 264 -24.20 -16.13 27.39
CA ILE A 264 -24.41 -17.40 28.10
C ILE A 264 -25.36 -17.25 29.30
N GLN A 265 -25.32 -16.12 30.03
CA GLN A 265 -26.23 -15.90 31.16
C GLN A 265 -27.70 -15.64 30.76
N ARG A 266 -27.99 -15.19 29.53
CA ARG A 266 -29.39 -14.97 29.09
C ARG A 266 -30.12 -16.24 28.65
N GLN A 267 -29.41 -17.34 28.40
CA GLN A 267 -29.99 -18.61 27.95
C GLN A 267 -30.27 -19.60 29.10
N SER A 268 -29.91 -19.25 30.35
CA SER A 268 -30.23 -20.06 31.54
C SER A 268 -31.47 -19.58 32.29
N GLU A 269 -32.13 -18.51 31.84
CA GLU A 269 -33.35 -17.94 32.44
C GLU A 269 -34.60 -18.06 31.54
N LYS A 270 -34.56 -18.92 30.52
CA LYS A 270 -35.73 -19.31 29.71
C LYS A 270 -35.76 -20.82 29.51
#